data_AF-A0A920SLA6-F1
#
_entry.id   AF-A0A920SLA6-F1
#
_cell.length_a   1.000
_cell.length_b   1.000
_cell.length_c   1.000
_cell.angle_alpha   90.00
_cell.angle_beta   90.00
_cell.angle_gamma   90.00
#
_symmetry.space_group_name_H-M   'P 1'
#
loop_
_entity.id
_entity.type
_entity.pdbx_description
1 polymer ?
#
loop_
_entity_poly.entity_id
_entity_poly.type
_entity_poly.pdbx_seq_one_letter_code
_entity_poly.pdbx_strand_id
1 'polypeptide(L)'
;MRTNIPSFRLPVEVLEEEMDMILDMGVEIHYNHRIDSLKELLDEGDFDAYFIGTGAPKGKELNIPGRTEGGANIHIGIEWLESIHFGHIDSVGEQVLVIGVGNTAMDCCRSSKRLGGKDIKVMARKSRPYFKASPWELEDAEGRRS
;
A
#
# COMPACT_ATOMS: atom_id res chain seq x y z
N MET A 1 6.33 2.18 2.20
CA MET A 1 6.54 0.93 2.98
C MET A 1 5.87 1.03 4.33
N ARG A 2 6.19 2.08 5.12
CA ARG A 2 5.64 2.34 6.47
C ARG A 2 4.11 2.39 6.58
N THR A 3 3.41 3.05 5.66
CA THR A 3 1.96 3.31 5.80
C THR A 3 1.06 2.33 5.04
N ASN A 4 1.60 1.64 4.02
CA ASN A 4 0.78 0.86 3.08
C ASN A 4 0.91 -0.66 3.27
N ILE A 5 1.89 -1.11 4.06
CA ILE A 5 2.05 -2.52 4.40
C ILE A 5 1.41 -2.73 5.77
N PRO A 6 0.44 -3.63 5.90
CA PRO A 6 -0.20 -3.86 7.19
C PRO A 6 0.78 -4.39 8.25
N SER A 7 0.59 -3.99 9.51
CA SER A 7 1.44 -4.38 10.65
C SER A 7 1.52 -5.89 10.87
N PHE A 8 0.46 -6.64 10.53
CA PHE A 8 0.47 -8.10 10.58
C PHE A 8 1.44 -8.75 9.57
N ARG A 9 1.92 -8.00 8.58
CA ARG A 9 2.86 -8.47 7.55
C ARG A 9 4.26 -7.91 7.78
N LEU A 10 4.35 -6.67 8.28
CA LEU A 10 5.60 -6.01 8.62
C LEU A 10 5.36 -5.16 9.88
N PRO A 11 5.75 -5.64 11.07
CA PRO A 11 5.66 -4.88 12.31
C PRO A 11 6.42 -3.56 12.21
N VAL A 12 5.94 -2.54 12.90
CA VAL A 12 6.51 -1.18 12.82
C VAL A 12 7.90 -1.17 13.47
N GLU A 13 8.08 -1.94 14.53
CA GLU A 13 9.30 -2.04 15.31
C GLU A 13 10.47 -2.55 14.46
N VAL A 14 10.23 -3.57 13.62
CA VAL A 14 11.24 -4.09 12.69
C VAL A 14 11.63 -3.03 11.66
N LEU A 15 10.67 -2.22 11.21
CA LEU A 15 10.91 -1.15 10.24
C LEU A 15 11.72 -0.01 10.87
N GLU A 16 11.46 0.30 12.14
CA GLU A 16 12.21 1.28 12.92
C GLU A 16 13.64 0.81 13.18
N GLU A 17 13.85 -0.44 13.58
CA GLU A 17 15.20 -1.01 13.75
C GLU A 17 16.04 -0.91 12.47
N GLU A 18 15.48 -1.23 11.30
CA GLU A 18 16.16 -1.12 10.01
C GLU A 18 16.46 0.33 9.61
N MET A 19 15.56 1.26 9.96
CA MET A 19 15.79 2.69 9.71
C MET A 19 16.91 3.24 10.61
N ASP A 20 16.91 2.88 11.89
CA ASP A 20 17.90 3.33 12.86
C ASP A 20 19.31 2.84 12.47
N MET A 21 19.44 1.62 11.97
CA MET A 21 20.71 1.12 11.43
C MET A 21 21.29 2.02 10.32
N ILE A 22 20.45 2.58 9.44
CA ILE A 22 20.89 3.49 8.38
C ILE A 22 21.21 4.88 8.94
N LEU A 23 20.41 5.36 9.89
CA LEU A 23 20.63 6.64 10.57
C LEU A 23 21.97 6.64 11.32
N ASP A 24 22.29 5.54 12.00
CA ASP A 24 23.53 5.35 12.74
C ASP A 24 24.79 5.32 11.86
N MET A 25 24.63 5.12 10.54
CA MET A 25 25.72 5.26 9.57
C MET A 25 26.08 6.73 9.26
N GLY A 26 25.36 7.70 9.84
CA GLY A 26 25.63 9.13 9.67
C GLY A 26 24.96 9.74 8.44
N VAL A 27 23.86 9.14 7.96
CA VAL A 27 23.07 9.69 6.85
C VAL A 27 22.33 10.95 7.32
N GLU A 28 22.44 12.04 6.57
CA GLU A 28 21.63 13.24 6.78
C GLU A 28 20.26 13.08 6.12
N ILE A 29 19.18 13.30 6.89
CA ILE A 29 17.80 13.17 6.41
C ILE A 29 17.05 14.49 6.54
N HIS A 30 16.46 14.92 5.43
CA HIS A 30 15.52 16.03 5.38
C HIS A 30 14.08 15.52 5.21
N TYR A 31 13.34 15.43 6.31
CA TYR A 31 11.91 15.12 6.27
C TYR A 31 11.09 16.30 5.75
N ASN A 32 9.88 16.02 5.23
CA ASN A 32 8.96 17.02 4.69
C ASN A 32 9.57 17.89 3.57
N HIS A 33 10.60 17.39 2.90
CA HIS A 33 11.28 18.08 1.81
C HIS A 33 10.86 17.47 0.47
N ARG A 34 9.95 18.15 -0.23
CA ARG A 34 9.43 17.70 -1.52
C ARG A 34 10.31 18.22 -2.65
N ILE A 35 10.74 17.33 -3.53
CA ILE A 35 11.44 17.68 -4.78
C ILE A 35 10.40 17.82 -5.89
N ASP A 36 10.13 19.05 -6.32
CA ASP A 36 9.20 19.33 -7.42
C ASP A 36 9.90 19.37 -8.79
N SER A 37 11.20 19.66 -8.81
CA SER A 37 12.01 19.72 -10.03
C SER A 37 13.34 19.02 -9.83
N LEU A 38 13.54 17.92 -10.57
CA LEU A 38 14.85 17.26 -10.62
C LEU A 38 15.90 18.18 -11.23
N LYS A 39 15.51 19.06 -12.17
CA LYS A 39 16.44 19.99 -12.80
C LYS A 39 16.98 20.99 -11.78
N GLU A 40 16.10 21.60 -10.98
CA GLU A 40 16.51 22.53 -9.93
C GLU A 40 17.42 21.83 -8.91
N LEU A 41 17.07 20.60 -8.51
CA LEU A 41 17.90 19.80 -7.61
C LEU A 41 19.32 19.54 -8.17
N LEU A 42 19.43 19.26 -9.48
CA LEU A 42 20.72 19.04 -10.14
C LEU A 42 21.52 20.33 -10.33
N ASP A 43 20.83 21.45 -10.59
CA ASP A 43 21.46 22.76 -10.83
C ASP A 43 21.93 23.42 -9.51
N GLU A 44 21.19 23.22 -8.42
CA GLU A 44 21.48 23.80 -7.09
C GLU A 44 22.35 22.90 -6.19
N GLY A 45 22.32 21.58 -6.42
CA GLY A 45 22.99 20.62 -5.55
C GLY A 45 24.46 20.41 -5.89
N ASP A 46 25.30 20.35 -4.86
CA ASP A 46 26.75 20.10 -4.96
C ASP A 46 27.08 18.61 -4.69
N PHE A 47 26.35 17.70 -5.36
CA PHE A 47 26.51 16.25 -5.18
C PHE A 47 27.12 15.58 -6.42
N ASP A 48 28.06 14.66 -6.20
CA ASP A 48 28.70 13.89 -7.28
C ASP A 48 27.73 12.90 -7.99
N ALA A 49 26.69 12.46 -7.29
CA ALA A 49 25.72 11.49 -7.80
C ALA A 49 24.35 11.63 -7.13
N TYR A 50 23.30 11.27 -7.88
CA TYR A 50 21.92 11.29 -7.42
C TYR A 50 21.27 9.92 -7.63
N PHE A 51 20.58 9.42 -6.60
CA PHE A 51 19.76 8.22 -6.65
C PHE A 51 18.28 8.58 -6.49
N ILE A 52 17.43 8.13 -7.41
CA ILE A 52 15.99 8.43 -7.41
C ILE A 52 15.21 7.20 -6.94
N GLY A 53 14.77 7.24 -5.69
CA GLY A 53 14.02 6.17 -5.02
C GLY A 53 12.59 6.54 -4.62
N THR A 54 11.94 7.48 -5.32
CA THR A 54 10.64 8.06 -4.92
C THR A 54 9.45 7.09 -4.95
N GLY A 55 9.62 5.91 -5.55
CA GLY A 55 8.59 4.90 -5.67
C GLY A 55 7.43 5.32 -6.58
N ALA A 56 6.28 4.64 -6.44
CA ALA A 56 5.06 4.91 -7.22
C ALA A 56 3.85 5.05 -6.27
N PRO A 57 3.61 6.24 -5.71
CA PRO A 57 2.62 6.41 -4.63
C PRO A 57 1.17 6.47 -5.13
N LYS A 58 0.92 6.67 -6.43
CA LYS A 58 -0.44 6.84 -6.95
C LYS A 58 -1.10 5.50 -7.26
N GLY A 59 -2.21 5.22 -6.59
CA GLY A 59 -3.12 4.15 -6.97
C GLY A 59 -3.78 4.42 -8.32
N LYS A 60 -4.32 3.37 -8.93
CA LYS A 60 -4.97 3.46 -10.23
C LYS A 60 -6.48 3.59 -10.06
N GLU A 61 -7.03 4.68 -10.58
CA GLU A 61 -8.47 4.87 -10.65
C GLU A 61 -9.13 4.06 -11.77
N LEU A 62 -10.41 3.76 -11.56
CA LEU A 62 -11.27 3.10 -12.54
C LEU A 62 -12.35 4.05 -13.04
N ASN A 63 -12.37 4.29 -14.35
CA ASN A 63 -13.45 5.02 -14.99
C ASN A 63 -14.61 4.06 -15.30
N ILE A 64 -15.55 3.94 -14.35
CA ILE A 64 -16.72 3.06 -14.45
C ILE A 64 -17.99 3.81 -14.02
N PRO A 65 -19.17 3.45 -14.55
CA PRO A 65 -20.45 4.01 -14.09
C PRO A 65 -20.62 3.83 -12.58
N GLY A 66 -21.09 4.86 -11.88
CA GLY A 66 -21.30 4.82 -10.43
C GLY A 66 -20.05 5.10 -9.59
N ARG A 67 -18.87 5.31 -10.20
CA ARG A 67 -17.61 5.53 -9.46
C ARG A 67 -17.69 6.73 -8.52
N THR A 68 -18.27 7.83 -8.99
CA THR A 68 -18.35 9.09 -8.22
C THR A 68 -19.49 9.03 -7.21
N GLU A 69 -20.65 8.52 -7.63
CA GLU A 69 -21.85 8.40 -6.81
C GLU A 69 -21.63 7.43 -5.64
N GLY A 70 -20.87 6.35 -5.87
CA GLY A 70 -20.46 5.40 -4.84
C GLY A 70 -19.21 5.81 -4.06
N GLY A 71 -18.68 7.02 -4.26
CA GLY A 71 -17.37 7.45 -3.74
C GLY A 71 -17.18 7.29 -2.23
N ALA A 72 -18.27 7.36 -1.44
CA ALA A 72 -18.24 7.13 0.00
C ALA A 72 -17.78 5.71 0.39
N ASN A 73 -17.96 4.71 -0.48
CA ASN A 73 -17.64 3.31 -0.23
C ASN A 73 -16.62 2.73 -1.23
N ILE A 74 -16.09 3.55 -2.14
CA ILE A 74 -15.12 3.13 -3.15
C ILE A 74 -13.79 3.83 -2.85
N HIS A 75 -12.81 3.03 -2.45
CA HIS A 75 -11.51 3.52 -2.03
C HIS A 75 -10.40 3.00 -2.94
N ILE A 76 -9.36 3.81 -3.11
CA ILE A 76 -8.10 3.35 -3.69
C ILE A 76 -7.36 2.51 -2.65
N GLY A 77 -6.96 1.29 -3.01
CA GLY A 77 -6.43 0.32 -2.04
C GLY A 77 -5.23 0.82 -1.23
N ILE A 78 -4.31 1.57 -1.84
CA ILE A 78 -3.15 2.17 -1.15
C ILE A 78 -3.63 3.17 -0.09
N GLU A 79 -4.44 4.16 -0.50
CA GLU A 79 -4.99 5.20 0.40
C GLU A 79 -5.86 4.62 1.51
N TRP A 80 -6.60 3.54 1.21
CA TRP A 80 -7.42 2.84 2.19
C TRP A 80 -6.58 2.13 3.25
N LEU A 81 -5.52 1.42 2.84
CA LEU A 81 -4.59 0.77 3.78
C LEU A 81 -3.86 1.80 4.66
N GLU A 82 -3.49 2.94 4.09
CA GLU A 82 -2.93 4.07 4.82
C GLU A 82 -3.93 4.63 5.85
N SER A 83 -5.20 4.76 5.48
CA SER A 83 -6.26 5.21 6.39
C SER A 83 -6.48 4.25 7.56
N ILE A 84 -6.34 2.93 7.35
CA ILE A 84 -6.37 1.94 8.44
C ILE A 84 -5.15 2.11 9.34
N HIS A 85 -3.95 2.28 8.76
CA HIS A 85 -2.72 2.45 9.53
C HIS A 85 -2.79 3.66 10.48
N PHE A 86 -3.37 4.77 10.03
CA PHE A 86 -3.56 5.97 10.84
C PHE A 86 -4.80 5.94 11.75
N GLY A 87 -5.55 4.83 11.79
CA GLY A 87 -6.72 4.68 12.66
C GLY A 87 -7.94 5.49 12.23
N HIS A 88 -8.00 5.93 10.97
CA HIS A 88 -9.17 6.63 10.40
C HIS A 88 -10.29 5.66 10.00
N ILE A 89 -9.99 4.37 9.86
CA ILE A 89 -10.94 3.31 9.51
C ILE A 89 -10.76 2.16 10.50
N ASP A 90 -11.82 1.83 11.23
CA ASP A 90 -11.87 0.75 12.22
C ASP A 90 -12.85 -0.38 11.85
N SER A 91 -13.63 -0.20 10.78
CA SER A 91 -14.68 -1.13 10.37
C SER A 91 -14.93 -1.08 8.86
N VAL A 92 -15.51 -2.16 8.32
CA VAL A 92 -15.99 -2.25 6.94
C VAL A 92 -17.40 -2.82 6.89
N GLY A 93 -18.09 -2.60 5.77
CA GLY A 93 -19.36 -3.25 5.49
C GLY A 93 -19.23 -4.78 5.40
N GLU A 94 -20.35 -5.49 5.55
CA GLU A 94 -20.36 -6.95 5.57
C GLU A 94 -19.91 -7.58 4.24
N GLN A 95 -20.19 -6.91 3.12
CA GLN A 95 -19.82 -7.35 1.78
C GLN A 95 -18.75 -6.43 1.19
N VAL A 96 -17.60 -7.00 0.83
CA VAL A 96 -16.46 -6.26 0.30
C VAL A 96 -16.02 -6.82 -1.03
N LEU A 97 -15.86 -5.93 -2.02
CA LEU A 97 -15.33 -6.25 -3.34
C LEU A 97 -13.95 -5.62 -3.51
N VAL A 98 -12.92 -6.45 -3.69
CA VAL A 98 -11.55 -6.01 -3.97
C VAL A 98 -11.26 -6.21 -5.45
N ILE A 99 -10.90 -5.14 -6.17
CA ILE A 99 -10.58 -5.22 -7.60
C ILE A 99 -9.07 -5.15 -7.79
N GLY A 100 -8.43 -6.28 -8.10
CA GLY A 100 -6.98 -6.36 -8.28
C GLY A 100 -6.40 -7.71 -7.88
N VAL A 101 -5.18 -7.99 -8.32
CA VAL A 101 -4.49 -9.29 -8.13
C VAL A 101 -3.01 -9.14 -7.76
N GLY A 102 -2.65 -8.01 -7.14
CA GLY A 102 -1.31 -7.76 -6.60
C GLY A 102 -1.31 -7.79 -5.07
N ASN A 103 -0.14 -7.58 -4.46
CA ASN A 103 0.02 -7.59 -3.00
C ASN A 103 -0.95 -6.62 -2.31
N THR A 104 -1.10 -5.39 -2.82
CA THR A 104 -2.08 -4.42 -2.29
C THR A 104 -3.51 -4.98 -2.26
N ALA A 105 -3.93 -5.75 -3.25
CA ALA A 105 -5.26 -6.35 -3.25
C ALA A 105 -5.38 -7.44 -2.19
N MET A 106 -4.33 -8.24 -1.97
CA MET A 106 -4.32 -9.26 -0.93
C MET A 106 -4.30 -8.63 0.47
N ASP A 107 -3.53 -7.57 0.66
CA ASP A 107 -3.52 -6.79 1.90
C ASP A 107 -4.89 -6.16 2.15
N CYS A 108 -5.54 -5.57 1.13
CA CYS A 108 -6.91 -5.08 1.27
C CYS A 108 -7.86 -6.19 1.72
N CYS A 109 -7.83 -7.35 1.06
CA CYS A 109 -8.69 -8.51 1.39
C CYS A 109 -8.51 -8.96 2.86
N ARG A 110 -7.25 -9.12 3.29
CA ARG A 110 -6.88 -9.58 4.63
C ARG A 110 -7.21 -8.54 5.70
N SER A 111 -7.08 -7.25 5.38
CA SER A 111 -7.48 -6.15 6.26
C SER A 111 -9.00 -6.06 6.38
N SER A 112 -9.76 -6.20 5.29
CA SER A 112 -11.23 -6.21 5.32
C SER A 112 -11.78 -7.31 6.23
N LYS A 113 -11.17 -8.50 6.22
CA LYS A 113 -11.55 -9.60 7.13
C LYS A 113 -11.35 -9.25 8.60
N ARG A 114 -10.24 -8.57 8.92
CA ARG A 114 -9.91 -8.14 10.30
C ARG A 114 -10.82 -7.02 10.79
N LEU A 115 -11.30 -6.17 9.89
CA LEU A 115 -12.24 -5.07 10.17
C LEU A 115 -13.72 -5.51 10.18
N GLY A 116 -13.99 -6.83 10.17
CA GLY A 116 -15.34 -7.38 10.35
C GLY A 116 -16.10 -7.75 9.07
N GLY A 117 -15.45 -7.68 7.89
CA GLY A 117 -16.06 -8.13 6.62
C GLY A 117 -16.42 -9.62 6.65
N LYS A 118 -17.59 -9.97 6.11
CA LYS A 118 -18.16 -11.33 6.14
C LYS A 118 -18.09 -12.04 4.78
N ASP A 119 -18.40 -11.33 3.70
CA ASP A 119 -18.32 -11.82 2.32
C ASP A 119 -17.34 -10.95 1.52
N ILE A 120 -16.10 -11.45 1.38
CA ILE A 120 -15.01 -10.71 0.74
C ILE A 120 -14.65 -11.40 -0.57
N LYS A 121 -14.77 -10.68 -1.68
CA LYS A 121 -14.50 -11.20 -3.03
C LYS A 121 -13.39 -10.43 -3.69
N VAL A 122 -12.42 -11.16 -4.24
CA VAL A 122 -11.37 -10.58 -5.09
C VAL A 122 -11.73 -10.80 -6.55
N MET A 123 -11.84 -9.71 -7.31
CA MET A 123 -12.14 -9.73 -8.73
C MET A 123 -10.87 -9.55 -9.56
N ALA A 124 -10.64 -10.51 -10.44
CA ALA A 124 -9.51 -10.54 -11.35
C ALA A 124 -9.98 -10.38 -12.81
N ARG A 125 -9.28 -9.58 -13.60
CA ARG A 125 -9.50 -9.49 -15.06
C ARG A 125 -8.80 -10.61 -15.84
N LYS A 126 -7.84 -11.29 -15.22
CA LYS A 126 -7.03 -12.36 -15.83
C LYS A 126 -7.03 -13.58 -14.92
N SER A 127 -6.74 -14.75 -15.48
CA SER A 127 -6.63 -16.00 -14.74
C SER A 127 -5.45 -16.03 -13.77
N ARG A 128 -5.47 -17.00 -12.84
CA ARG A 128 -4.49 -17.15 -11.75
C ARG A 128 -3.01 -17.05 -12.15
N PRO A 129 -2.54 -17.58 -13.30
CA PRO A 129 -1.14 -17.45 -13.72
C PRO A 129 -0.65 -16.01 -13.90
N TYR A 130 -1.57 -15.04 -14.06
CA TYR A 130 -1.26 -13.63 -14.25
C TYR A 130 -1.31 -12.82 -12.95
N PHE A 131 -1.53 -13.48 -11.81
CA PHE A 131 -1.55 -12.81 -10.53
C PHE A 131 -0.13 -12.36 -10.20
N LYS A 132 -0.03 -11.11 -9.74
CA LYS A 132 1.25 -10.50 -9.34
C LYS A 132 1.50 -10.66 -7.85
N ALA A 133 0.45 -11.01 -7.10
CA ALA A 133 0.53 -11.32 -5.70
C ALA A 133 1.47 -12.50 -5.47
N SER A 134 2.24 -12.42 -4.40
CA SER A 134 3.08 -13.54 -3.99
C SER A 134 2.26 -14.80 -3.68
N PRO A 135 2.79 -16.02 -3.94
CA PRO A 135 2.04 -17.25 -3.68
C PRO A 135 1.54 -17.37 -2.23
N TRP A 136 2.37 -16.98 -1.26
CA TRP A 136 2.01 -17.06 0.16
C TRP A 136 0.92 -16.06 0.55
N GLU A 137 0.86 -14.86 -0.05
CA GLU A 137 -0.22 -13.92 0.19
C GLU A 137 -1.55 -14.39 -0.39
N LEU A 138 -1.50 -15.08 -1.53
CA LEU A 138 -2.69 -15.69 -2.11
C LEU A 138 -3.23 -16.81 -1.24
N GLU A 139 -2.35 -17.67 -0.72
CA GLU A 139 -2.74 -18.72 0.21
C GLU A 139 -3.36 -18.16 1.48
N ASP A 140 -2.75 -17.11 2.06
CA ASP A 140 -3.25 -16.49 3.29
C ASP A 140 -4.59 -15.76 3.06
N ALA A 141 -4.73 -15.05 1.94
CA ALA A 141 -5.99 -14.40 1.56
C ALA A 141 -7.11 -15.41 1.29
N GLU A 142 -6.79 -16.59 0.77
CA GLU A 142 -7.75 -17.69 0.56
C GLU A 142 -8.07 -18.47 1.84
N GLY A 143 -7.43 -18.14 2.97
CA GLY A 143 -7.60 -18.85 4.24
C GLY A 143 -7.03 -20.28 4.21
N ARG A 144 -6.02 -20.53 3.37
CA ARG A 144 -5.35 -21.83 3.25
C ARG A 144 -4.12 -21.99 4.14
N ARG A 145 -3.71 -20.92 4.83
CA ARG A 145 -2.78 -20.99 5.97
C ARG A 145 -3.59 -20.93 7.26
N SER A 146 -3.54 -22.03 8.00
CA SER A 146 -4.06 -22.17 9.37
C SER A 146 -2.99 -21.79 10.38
#